data_AF-A0A660MKE4-F1
#
_entry.id   AF-A0A660MKE4-F1
#
_cell.length_a   1.000
_cell.length_b   1.000
_cell.length_c   1.000
_cell.angle_alpha   90.00
_cell.angle_beta   90.00
_cell.angle_gamma   90.00
#
_symmetry.space_group_name_H-M   'P 1'
#
loop_
_entity.id
_entity.type
_entity.pdbx_description
1 polymer ?
#
loop_
_entity_poly.entity_id
_entity_poly.type
_entity_poly.pdbx_seq_one_letter_code
_entity_poly.pdbx_strand_id
1 'polypeptide(L)' 'MKNDVFSLLTGLLIGFLLSAAFRFFWKHIYPHMGVEWNVYTRYAIELTFLFVVIIMVALFHQKRRQK' A
#
# COMPACT_ATOMS: atom_id res chain seq x y z
N MET A 1 20.84 15.16 -0.27
CA MET A 1 21.30 13.74 -0.25
C MET A 1 20.99 12.98 1.03
N LYS A 2 21.38 13.43 2.25
CA LYS A 2 21.15 12.65 3.49
C LYS A 2 19.64 12.41 3.80
N ASN A 3 18.77 13.32 3.38
CA ASN A 3 17.32 13.25 3.59
C ASN A 3 16.54 12.45 2.53
N ASP A 4 17.16 12.13 1.39
CA ASP A 4 16.50 11.36 0.32
C ASP A 4 16.59 9.87 0.59
N VAL A 5 17.73 9.39 1.07
CA VAL A 5 17.93 7.99 1.47
C VAL A 5 16.99 7.62 2.63
N PHE A 6 16.87 8.50 3.63
CA PHE A 6 15.97 8.28 4.76
C PHE A 6 14.50 8.23 4.31
N SER A 7 14.12 9.05 3.33
CA SER A 7 12.76 9.04 2.77
C SER A 7 12.47 7.81 1.92
N LEU A 8 13.45 7.35 1.14
CA LEU A 8 13.33 6.13 0.36
C LEU A 8 13.18 4.93 1.29
N LEU A 9 14.03 4.83 2.32
CA LEU A 9 13.94 3.77 3.34
C LEU A 9 12.60 3.80 4.07
N THR A 10 12.10 4.98 4.43
CA THR A 10 10.80 5.11 5.08
C THR A 10 9.67 4.69 4.14
N GLY A 11 9.72 5.07 2.86
CA GLY A 11 8.75 4.63 1.85
C GLY A 11 8.79 3.12 1.62
N LEU A 12 9.98 2.52 1.60
CA LEU A 12 10.18 1.08 1.45
C LEU A 12 9.64 0.32 2.66
N LEU A 13 9.88 0.83 3.88
CA LEU A 13 9.37 0.26 5.12
C LEU A 13 7.84 0.32 5.21
N ILE A 14 7.25 1.46 4.83
CA ILE A 14 5.80 1.64 4.78
C ILE A 14 5.18 0.70 3.74
N GLY A 15 5.76 0.62 2.55
CA GLY A 15 5.30 -0.30 1.50
C GLY A 15 5.38 -1.77 1.94
N PHE A 16 6.45 -2.14 2.63
CA PHE A 16 6.63 -3.48 3.19
C PHE A 16 5.59 -3.80 4.27
N LEU A 17 5.38 -2.89 5.23
CA LEU A 17 4.39 -3.06 6.30
C LEU A 17 2.96 -3.15 5.75
N LEU A 18 2.62 -2.30 4.78
CA LEU A 18 1.31 -2.34 4.11
C LEU A 18 1.12 -3.68 3.38
N SER A 19 2.13 -4.15 2.64
CA SER A 19 2.07 -5.45 1.95
C SER A 19 1.92 -6.62 2.94
N ALA A 20 2.67 -6.60 4.04
CA ALA A 20 2.57 -7.62 5.09
C ALA A 20 1.19 -7.62 5.78
N ALA A 21 0.67 -6.44 6.13
CA ALA A 21 -0.66 -6.28 6.72
C ALA A 21 -1.76 -6.74 5.76
N PHE A 22 -1.63 -6.43 4.48
CA PHE A 22 -2.58 -6.83 3.45
C PHE A 22 -2.59 -8.36 3.25
N ARG A 23 -1.40 -8.98 3.20
CA ARG A 23 -1.27 -10.44 3.13
C ARG A 23 -1.83 -11.12 4.38
N PHE A 24 -1.62 -10.52 5.55
CA PHE A 24 -2.18 -11.00 6.81
C PHE A 24 -3.71 -10.91 6.82
N PHE A 25 -4.28 -9.79 6.36
CA PHE A 25 -5.72 -9.61 6.22
C PHE A 25 -6.34 -10.72 5.37
N TRP A 26 -5.81 -10.97 4.16
CA TRP A 26 -6.36 -12.01 3.28
C TRP A 26 -6.18 -13.43 3.80
N LYS A 27 -5.08 -13.70 4.52
CA LYS A 27 -4.79 -15.04 5.02
C LYS A 27 -5.54 -15.37 6.31
N HIS A 28 -5.73 -14.39 7.18
CA HIS A 28 -6.21 -14.62 8.54
C HIS A 28 -7.52 -13.93 8.87
N ILE A 29 -7.81 -12.76 8.34
CA ILE A 29 -9.04 -12.04 8.68
C ILE A 29 -10.16 -12.41 7.70
N TYR A 30 -9.86 -12.37 6.40
CA TYR A 30 -10.81 -12.64 5.33
C TYR A 30 -11.54 -14.00 5.45
N PRO A 31 -10.86 -15.13 5.73
CA PRO A 31 -11.55 -16.43 5.85
C PRO A 31 -12.56 -16.49 7.01
N HIS A 32 -12.43 -15.61 8.00
CA HIS A 32 -13.31 -15.54 9.16
C HIS A 32 -14.44 -14.50 9.01
N MET A 33 -14.46 -13.72 7.93
CA MET A 33 -15.53 -12.74 7.71
C MET A 33 -16.85 -13.36 7.24
N GLY A 34 -16.84 -14.63 6.80
CA GLY A 34 -18.04 -15.32 6.32
C GLY A 34 -18.61 -14.73 5.03
N VAL A 35 -17.82 -13.93 4.30
CA VAL A 35 -18.24 -13.31 3.04
C VAL A 35 -17.49 -14.00 1.89
N GLU A 36 -18.23 -14.55 0.94
CA GLU A 36 -17.68 -15.09 -0.31
C GLU A 36 -17.46 -13.95 -1.30
N TRP A 37 -16.31 -13.27 -1.21
CA TRP A 37 -15.96 -12.26 -2.19
C TRP A 37 -15.54 -12.96 -3.47
N ASN A 38 -16.15 -12.57 -4.58
CA ASN A 38 -15.72 -13.02 -5.90
C ASN A 38 -14.23 -12.67 -6.11
N VAL A 39 -13.50 -13.53 -6.82
CA VAL A 39 -12.07 -13.34 -7.12
C VAL A 39 -11.81 -11.96 -7.73
N TYR A 40 -12.73 -11.47 -8.56
CA TYR A 40 -12.68 -10.11 -9.12
C TYR A 40 -12.72 -9.00 -8.07
N THR A 41 -13.50 -9.17 -6.99
CA THR A 41 -13.59 -8.19 -5.91
C THR A 41 -12.29 -8.14 -5.10
N ARG A 42 -11.64 -9.30 -4.90
CA ARG A 42 -10.29 -9.34 -4.32
C ARG A 42 -9.29 -8.57 -5.18
N TYR A 43 -9.27 -8.82 -6.50
CA TYR A 43 -8.40 -8.09 -7.42
C TYR A 43 -8.72 -6.59 -7.46
N ALA A 44 -9.99 -6.20 -7.37
CA ALA A 44 -10.39 -4.80 -7.31
C ALA A 44 -9.86 -4.08 -6.07
N ILE A 45 -9.88 -4.75 -4.90
CA ILE A 45 -9.31 -4.18 -3.67
C ILE A 45 -7.78 -4.09 -3.78
N GLU A 46 -7.12 -5.15 -4.29
CA GLU A 46 -5.66 -5.15 -4.54
C GLU A 46 -5.25 -4.00 -5.48
N LEU A 47 -5.98 -3.79 -6.58
CA LEU A 47 -5.77 -2.70 -7.52
C LEU A 47 -6.02 -1.33 -6.90
N THR A 48 -7.11 -1.16 -6.16
CA THR A 48 -7.44 0.10 -5.49
C THR A 48 -6.35 0.48 -4.49
N PHE A 49 -5.83 -0.50 -3.75
CA PHE A 49 -4.77 -0.30 -2.79
C PHE A 49 -3.44 0.09 -3.46
N LEU A 50 -3.07 -0.60 -4.54
CA LEU A 50 -1.91 -0.23 -5.37
C LEU A 50 -2.05 1.21 -5.87
N PHE A 51 -3.23 1.58 -6.36
CA PHE A 51 -3.52 2.92 -6.88
C PHE A 51 -3.37 4.00 -5.82
N VAL A 52 -3.86 3.78 -4.59
CA VAL A 52 -3.69 4.71 -3.46
C VAL A 52 -2.22 4.90 -3.11
N VAL A 53 -1.42 3.83 -3.10
CA VAL A 53 0.03 3.92 -2.83
C VAL A 53 0.73 4.75 -3.90
N ILE A 54 0.42 4.53 -5.18
CA ILE A 54 0.99 5.30 -6.30
C ILE A 54 0.64 6.80 -6.15
N ILE A 55 -0.62 7.12 -5.85
CA ILE A 55 -1.06 8.51 -5.64
C ILE A 55 -0.31 9.15 -4.46
N MET A 56 -0.20 8.47 -3.31
CA MET A 56 0.52 9.02 -2.16
C MET A 56 1.98 9.33 -2.50
N VAL A 57 2.66 8.41 -3.19
CA VAL A 57 4.06 8.61 -3.60
C VAL A 57 4.18 9.77 -4.58
N ALA A 58 3.29 9.86 -5.56
CA ALA A 58 3.26 10.96 -6.53
C ALA A 58 3.04 12.32 -5.86
N LEU A 59 2.04 12.41 -4.96
CA LEU A 59 1.74 13.63 -4.20
C LEU A 59 2.91 14.01 -3.28
N PHE A 60 3.56 13.04 -2.65
CA PHE A 60 4.72 13.30 -1.79
C PHE A 60 5.91 13.85 -2.59
N HIS A 61 6.19 13.29 -3.76
CA HIS A 61 7.23 13.80 -4.66
C HIS A 61 6.92 15.20 -5.18
N GLN A 62 5.67 15.47 -5.55
CA GLN A 62 5.25 16.82 -5.98
C GLN A 62 5.45 17.83 -4.85
N LYS A 63 5.06 17.49 -3.62
CA LYS A 63 5.20 18.36 -2.44
C LYS A 63 6.66 18.65 -2.10
N ARG A 64 7.59 17.75 -2.41
CA ARG A 64 9.04 18.01 -2.30
C ARG A 64 9.60 18.94 -3.38
N ARG A 65 9.04 18.93 -4.60
CA ARG A 65 9.52 19.80 -5.70
C ARG A 65 9.03 21.24 -5.59
N GLN A 66 7.96 21.49 -4.84
CA GLN A 66 7.45 22.84 -4.57
C GLN A 66 8.05 23.50 -3.32
N LYS A 67 8.94 22.81 -2.60
CA LYS A 67 9.81 23.37 -1.55
C LYS A 67 11.20 23.60 -2.10
#